data_AF-A0A2H0G270-F1
#
_entry.id   AF-A0A2H0G270-F1
#
_cell.length_a   1.000
_cell.length_b   1.000
_cell.length_c   1.000
_cell.angle_alpha   90.00
_cell.angle_beta   90.00
_cell.angle_gamma   90.00
#
_symmetry.space_group_name_H-M   'P 1'
#
loop_
_entity.id
_entity.type
_entity.pdbx_description
1 polymer ?
#
loop_
_entity_poly.entity_id
_entity_poly.type
_entity_poly.pdbx_seq_one_letter_code
_entity_poly.pdbx_strand_id
1 'polypeptide(L)'
;MRVAFLSIESGEATAVMRATGEWHGRATISPEILRALATVPPAQNPITISYAEGHLLVASMTIVCQWNSVSQAFLHDLQNPSLLDLLALERTVPRAEMAGTALGRKIRSARMKLERRLKNAATQLEEFEVTESELRGIVETRIKSRLGMAS
;
A
#
# COMPACT_ATOMS: atom_id res chain seq x y z
N MET A 1 -16.07 22.38 -4.91
CA MET A 1 -16.19 20.98 -4.42
C MET A 1 -15.16 20.15 -5.17
N ARG A 2 -14.13 19.61 -4.49
CA ARG A 2 -13.11 18.79 -5.17
C ARG A 2 -13.66 17.38 -5.39
N VAL A 3 -13.47 16.85 -6.59
CA VAL A 3 -13.72 15.44 -6.90
C VAL A 3 -12.57 14.64 -6.31
N ALA A 4 -12.89 13.63 -5.50
CA ALA A 4 -11.95 12.73 -4.87
C ALA A 4 -12.34 11.28 -5.16
N PHE A 5 -11.51 10.35 -4.73
CA PHE A 5 -11.81 8.92 -4.79
C PHE A 5 -11.78 8.35 -3.38
N LEU A 6 -12.74 7.47 -3.09
CA LEU A 6 -12.73 6.60 -1.93
C LEU A 6 -12.24 5.23 -2.39
N SER A 7 -11.17 4.73 -1.76
CA SER A 7 -10.74 3.34 -1.91
C SER A 7 -11.10 2.54 -0.67
N ILE A 8 -11.60 1.32 -0.88
CA ILE A 8 -11.81 0.31 0.15
C ILE A 8 -10.90 -0.86 -0.19
N GLU A 9 -10.04 -1.23 0.76
CA GLU A 9 -9.03 -2.29 0.60
C GLU A 9 -9.34 -3.43 1.60
N SER A 10 -9.36 -4.67 1.12
CA SER A 10 -9.51 -5.87 1.95
C SER A 10 -8.68 -7.01 1.38
N GLY A 11 -7.56 -7.34 2.05
CA GLY A 11 -6.61 -8.32 1.53
C GLY A 11 -6.03 -7.87 0.18
N GLU A 12 -6.28 -8.66 -0.87
CA GLU A 12 -5.87 -8.36 -2.25
C GLU A 12 -6.96 -7.63 -3.06
N ALA A 13 -8.16 -7.46 -2.50
CA ALA A 13 -9.28 -6.81 -3.18
C ALA A 13 -9.29 -5.30 -2.92
N THR A 14 -9.44 -4.51 -3.99
CA THR A 14 -9.55 -3.06 -3.93
C THR A 14 -10.76 -2.60 -4.74
N ALA A 15 -11.64 -1.82 -4.11
CA ALA A 15 -12.75 -1.15 -4.78
C ALA A 15 -12.54 0.36 -4.74
N VAL A 16 -12.73 1.04 -5.87
CA VAL A 16 -12.57 2.50 -5.99
C VAL A 16 -13.86 3.13 -6.48
N MET A 17 -14.32 4.17 -5.80
CA MET A 17 -15.52 4.90 -6.17
C MET A 17 -15.29 6.41 -6.16
N ARG A 18 -16.09 7.14 -6.95
CA ARG A 18 -16.08 8.60 -6.92
C ARG A 18 -16.66 9.09 -5.61
N ALA A 19 -16.00 10.06 -5.00
CA ALA A 19 -16.43 10.71 -3.78
C ALA A 19 -16.26 12.22 -3.89
N THR A 20 -16.97 12.96 -3.05
CA THR A 20 -16.80 14.40 -2.89
C THR A 20 -16.63 14.70 -1.40
N GLY A 21 -15.87 15.74 -1.09
CA GLY A 21 -15.60 16.16 0.30
C GLY A 21 -14.11 16.21 0.62
N GLU A 22 -13.82 16.48 1.89
CA GLU A 22 -12.47 16.61 2.41
C GLU A 22 -12.13 15.43 3.32
N TRP A 23 -11.17 14.63 2.87
CA TRP A 23 -10.83 13.36 3.50
C TRP A 23 -9.32 13.31 3.68
N HIS A 24 -8.89 13.34 4.94
CA HIS A 24 -7.47 13.49 5.28
C HIS A 24 -6.96 12.28 6.08
N GLY A 25 -7.16 11.06 5.56
CA GLY A 25 -6.60 9.88 6.20
C GLY A 25 -7.13 8.55 5.69
N ARG A 26 -6.80 7.50 6.45
CA ARG A 26 -7.25 6.13 6.27
C ARG A 26 -7.92 5.66 7.55
N ALA A 27 -9.14 5.15 7.44
CA ALA A 27 -9.82 4.44 8.52
C ALA A 27 -9.56 2.94 8.40
N THR A 28 -9.11 2.31 9.48
CA THR A 28 -9.06 0.85 9.59
C THR A 28 -10.25 0.38 10.42
N ILE A 29 -11.03 -0.55 9.88
CA ILE A 29 -12.22 -1.13 10.49
C ILE A 29 -12.13 -2.65 10.51
N SER A 30 -12.96 -3.32 11.32
CA SER A 30 -12.95 -4.78 11.37
C SER A 30 -13.53 -5.41 10.08
N PRO A 31 -13.05 -6.59 9.66
CA PRO A 31 -13.57 -7.28 8.47
C PRO A 31 -15.06 -7.62 8.55
N GLU A 32 -15.61 -7.79 9.75
CA GLU A 32 -17.03 -8.06 10.00
C GLU A 32 -17.90 -6.91 9.51
N ILE A 33 -17.41 -5.67 9.61
CA ILE A 33 -18.15 -4.49 9.14
C ILE A 33 -18.22 -4.47 7.61
N LEU A 34 -17.14 -4.81 6.91
CA LEU A 34 -17.18 -4.94 5.45
C LEU A 34 -18.15 -6.04 5.01
N ARG A 35 -18.18 -7.18 5.72
CA ARG A 35 -19.17 -8.24 5.48
C ARG A 35 -20.60 -7.76 5.71
N ALA A 36 -20.85 -6.99 6.77
CA ALA A 36 -22.16 -6.43 7.06
C ALA A 36 -22.61 -5.44 5.96
N LEU A 37 -21.73 -4.54 5.53
CA LEU A 37 -21.99 -3.58 4.44
C LEU A 37 -22.26 -4.28 3.10
N ALA A 38 -21.56 -5.39 2.81
CA ALA A 38 -21.81 -6.17 1.60
C ALA A 38 -23.15 -6.92 1.66
N THR A 39 -23.57 -7.36 2.85
CA THR A 39 -24.81 -8.13 3.05
C THR A 39 -26.04 -7.21 3.05
N VAL A 40 -25.91 -6.05 3.69
CA VAL A 40 -26.99 -5.05 3.82
C VAL A 40 -26.42 -3.69 3.42
N PRO A 41 -26.33 -3.41 2.11
CA PRO A 41 -25.80 -2.13 1.64
C PRO A 41 -26.73 -0.98 2.05
N PRO A 42 -26.18 0.20 2.39
CA PRO A 42 -26.99 1.38 2.66
C PRO A 42 -27.89 1.73 1.47
N ALA A 43 -29.17 1.99 1.74
CA ALA A 43 -30.14 2.33 0.69
C ALA A 43 -29.98 3.75 0.11
N GLN A 44 -29.11 4.57 0.71
CA GLN A 44 -28.88 5.96 0.34
C GLN A 44 -27.87 6.08 -0.81
N ASN A 45 -28.11 6.99 -1.75
CA ASN A 45 -27.16 7.32 -2.82
C ASN A 45 -27.23 8.84 -3.13
N PRO A 46 -26.17 9.63 -2.86
CA PRO A 46 -24.86 9.21 -2.37
C PRO A 46 -24.88 8.75 -0.91
N ILE A 47 -24.00 7.80 -0.58
CA ILE A 47 -23.76 7.40 0.82
C ILE A 47 -22.93 8.49 1.48
N THR A 48 -23.47 9.10 2.53
CA THR A 48 -22.70 10.03 3.36
C THR A 48 -21.85 9.24 4.33
N ILE A 49 -20.57 9.57 4.36
CA ILE A 49 -19.62 8.99 5.31
C ILE A 49 -18.93 10.14 6.02
N SER A 50 -18.83 10.05 7.34
CA SER A 50 -18.15 11.04 8.17
C SER A 50 -17.35 10.35 9.28
N TYR A 51 -16.44 11.09 9.90
CA TYR A 51 -15.63 10.61 11.01
C TYR A 51 -15.81 11.53 12.21
N ALA A 52 -16.05 10.96 13.37
CA ALA A 52 -16.12 11.67 14.65
C ALA A 52 -15.54 10.79 15.76
N GLU A 53 -14.55 11.30 16.49
CA GLU A 53 -14.09 10.73 17.77
C GLU A 53 -13.79 9.21 17.73
N GLY A 54 -13.02 8.74 16.74
CA GLY A 54 -12.69 7.31 16.60
C GLY A 54 -13.78 6.46 15.95
N HIS A 55 -14.86 7.09 15.48
CA HIS A 55 -15.98 6.40 14.83
C HIS A 55 -16.15 6.87 13.39
N LEU A 56 -16.26 5.92 12.48
CA LEU A 56 -16.70 6.14 11.12
C LEU A 56 -18.22 5.99 11.07
N LEU A 57 -18.90 7.03 10.62
CA LEU A 57 -20.33 7.02 10.40
C LEU A 57 -20.56 6.74 8.91
N VAL A 58 -21.19 5.61 8.58
CA VAL A 58 -21.56 5.25 7.21
C VAL A 58 -23.07 5.15 7.15
N ALA A 59 -23.72 6.13 6.52
CA ALA A 59 -25.19 6.30 6.59
C ALA A 59 -25.68 6.30 8.06
N SER A 60 -26.42 5.27 8.48
CA SER A 60 -26.94 5.11 9.87
C SER A 60 -26.07 4.21 10.74
N MET A 61 -24.93 3.72 10.25
CA MET A 61 -24.04 2.82 11.00
C MET A 61 -22.92 3.61 11.67
N THR A 62 -22.74 3.38 12.97
CA THR A 62 -21.58 3.87 13.73
C THR A 62 -20.57 2.74 13.86
N ILE A 63 -19.39 2.92 13.29
CA ILE A 63 -18.35 1.91 13.19
C ILE A 63 -17.14 2.38 13.98
N VAL A 64 -16.71 1.61 14.98
CA VAL A 64 -15.44 1.86 15.66
C VAL A 64 -14.31 1.68 14.67
N CYS A 65 -13.42 2.67 14.57
CA CYS A 65 -12.30 2.64 13.63
C CYS A 65 -11.03 3.23 14.22
N GLN A 66 -9.90 2.85 13.65
CA GLN A 66 -8.64 3.57 13.88
C GLN A 66 -8.42 4.53 12.71
N TRP A 67 -8.41 5.83 13.00
CA TRP A 67 -8.15 6.85 11.99
C TRP A 67 -6.67 7.23 11.97
N ASN A 68 -6.05 7.05 10.81
CA ASN A 68 -4.69 7.48 10.55
C ASN A 68 -4.73 8.71 9.65
N SER A 69 -4.28 9.86 10.15
CA SER A 69 -4.21 11.08 9.33
C SER A 69 -3.25 10.89 8.16
N VAL A 70 -3.45 11.64 7.05
CA VAL A 70 -2.56 11.57 5.87
C VAL A 70 -1.09 11.70 6.28
N SER A 71 -0.80 12.59 7.23
CA SER A 71 0.54 12.81 7.76
C SER A 71 1.10 11.57 8.44
N GLN A 72 0.32 10.85 9.24
CA GLN A 72 0.80 9.66 9.97
C GLN A 72 0.91 8.42 9.10
N ALA A 73 -0.03 8.18 8.18
CA ALA A 73 0.07 7.07 7.23
C ALA A 73 1.25 7.26 6.26
N PHE A 74 1.40 8.48 5.73
CA PHE A 74 2.53 8.83 4.85
C PHE A 74 3.87 8.84 5.60
N LEU A 75 3.93 9.36 6.84
CA LEU A 75 5.16 9.34 7.64
C LEU A 75 5.52 7.94 8.12
N HIS A 76 4.56 7.10 8.50
CA HIS A 76 4.84 5.71 8.89
C HIS A 76 5.44 4.92 7.71
N ASP A 77 4.85 5.07 6.53
CA ASP A 77 5.30 4.41 5.30
C ASP A 77 6.64 4.98 4.77
N LEU A 78 6.95 6.25 5.05
CA LEU A 78 8.24 6.88 4.70
C LEU A 78 9.36 6.72 5.75
N GLN A 79 9.01 6.59 7.03
CA GLN A 79 9.97 6.44 8.12
C GLN A 79 10.54 5.00 8.12
N ASN A 80 9.68 4.00 7.86
CA ASN A 80 10.04 2.58 7.76
C ASN A 80 9.56 1.94 6.45
N PRO A 81 10.04 2.40 5.29
CA PRO A 81 9.61 1.83 4.02
C PRO A 81 10.01 0.36 3.94
N SER A 82 9.09 -0.48 3.47
CA SER A 82 9.40 -1.90 3.25
C SER A 82 10.53 -2.03 2.22
N LEU A 83 11.24 -3.17 2.24
CA LEU A 83 12.28 -3.42 1.24
C LEU A 83 11.73 -3.30 -0.19
N LEU A 84 10.49 -3.76 -0.41
CA LEU A 84 9.83 -3.69 -1.71
C LEU A 84 9.52 -2.24 -2.11
N ASP A 85 9.06 -1.41 -1.18
CA ASP A 85 8.75 -0.01 -1.45
C ASP A 85 10.03 0.79 -1.76
N LEU A 86 11.13 0.52 -1.05
CA LEU A 86 12.44 1.11 -1.36
C LEU A 86 12.94 0.74 -2.76
N LEU A 87 12.71 -0.50 -3.20
CA LEU A 87 13.09 -0.97 -4.54
C LEU A 87 12.18 -0.41 -5.63
N ALA A 88 10.89 -0.20 -5.33
CA ALA A 88 9.96 0.47 -6.22
C ALA A 88 10.33 1.96 -6.41
N LEU A 89 10.68 2.65 -5.32
CA LEU A 89 11.14 4.04 -5.34
C LEU A 89 12.41 4.24 -6.19
N GLU A 90 13.31 3.25 -6.25
CA GLU A 90 14.50 3.31 -7.12
C GLU A 90 14.13 3.53 -8.60
N ARG A 91 12.95 3.06 -9.02
CA ARG A 91 12.47 3.13 -10.42
C ARG A 91 11.79 4.44 -10.76
N THR A 92 11.27 5.16 -9.78
CA THR A 92 10.46 6.37 -9.99
C THR A 92 11.19 7.65 -9.62
N VAL A 93 12.20 7.58 -8.75
CA VAL A 93 12.95 8.77 -8.28
C VAL A 93 14.07 9.13 -9.27
N PRO A 94 14.16 10.40 -9.72
CA PRO A 94 15.28 10.85 -10.55
C PRO A 94 16.64 10.62 -9.89
N ARG A 95 17.63 10.15 -10.65
CA ARG A 95 18.98 9.87 -10.11
C ARG A 95 19.63 11.06 -9.41
N ALA A 96 19.34 12.28 -9.87
CA ALA A 96 19.82 13.52 -9.25
C ALA A 96 19.29 13.70 -7.82
N GLU A 97 18.07 13.24 -7.51
CA GLU A 97 17.44 13.36 -6.19
C GLU A 97 17.89 12.24 -5.22
N MET A 98 18.46 11.16 -5.75
CA MET A 98 19.06 10.09 -4.94
C MET A 98 20.50 10.39 -4.51
N ALA A 99 21.18 11.31 -5.19
CA ALA A 99 22.59 11.63 -4.91
C ALA A 99 22.71 12.40 -3.58
N GLY A 100 23.47 11.86 -2.63
CA GLY A 100 23.77 12.53 -1.36
C GLY A 100 22.66 12.51 -0.30
N THR A 101 21.45 12.00 -0.61
CA THR A 101 20.31 12.01 0.32
C THR A 101 20.25 10.78 1.23
N ALA A 102 19.59 10.92 2.40
CA ALA A 102 19.35 9.81 3.31
C ALA A 102 18.47 8.73 2.68
N LEU A 103 17.50 9.13 1.86
CA LEU A 103 16.65 8.22 1.07
C LEU A 103 17.49 7.43 0.05
N GLY A 104 18.36 8.10 -0.70
CA GLY A 104 19.28 7.41 -1.63
C GLY A 104 20.18 6.39 -0.95
N ARG A 105 20.64 6.66 0.29
CA ARG A 105 21.37 5.65 1.10
C ARG A 105 20.49 4.44 1.47
N LYS A 106 19.24 4.67 1.88
CA LYS A 106 18.28 3.58 2.20
C LYS A 106 17.99 2.72 0.96
N ILE A 107 17.75 3.33 -0.19
CA ILE A 107 17.50 2.62 -1.46
C ILE A 107 18.70 1.75 -1.85
N ARG A 108 19.93 2.30 -1.82
CA ARG A 108 21.14 1.51 -2.10
C ARG A 108 21.32 0.35 -1.13
N SER A 109 21.04 0.57 0.16
CA SER A 109 21.08 -0.50 1.17
C SER A 109 20.05 -1.59 0.89
N ALA A 110 18.83 -1.23 0.50
CA ALA A 110 17.79 -2.18 0.13
C ALA A 110 18.19 -3.02 -1.09
N ARG A 111 18.79 -2.40 -2.12
CA ARG A 111 19.32 -3.10 -3.28
C ARG A 111 20.42 -4.09 -2.92
N MET A 112 21.41 -3.68 -2.12
CA MET A 112 22.46 -4.63 -1.67
C MET A 112 21.88 -5.79 -0.85
N LYS A 113 20.87 -5.53 0.00
CA LYS A 113 20.18 -6.57 0.75
C LYS A 113 19.42 -7.53 -0.17
N LEU A 114 18.79 -7.02 -1.22
CA LEU A 114 18.12 -7.85 -2.22
C LEU A 114 19.13 -8.78 -2.91
N GLU A 115 20.21 -8.24 -3.46
CA GLU A 115 21.25 -9.03 -4.15
C GLU A 115 21.82 -10.14 -3.26
N ARG A 116 22.13 -9.80 -2.00
CA ARG A 116 22.63 -10.79 -1.03
C ARG A 116 21.60 -11.89 -0.75
N ARG A 117 20.32 -11.54 -0.63
CA ARG A 117 19.25 -12.52 -0.36
C ARG A 117 18.98 -13.39 -1.57
N LEU A 118 19.00 -12.84 -2.78
CA LEU A 118 18.84 -13.59 -4.01
C LEU A 118 19.96 -14.63 -4.16
N LYS A 119 21.22 -14.20 -3.97
CA LYS A 119 22.36 -15.11 -4.01
C LYS A 119 22.25 -16.24 -2.97
N ASN A 120 21.93 -15.89 -1.72
CA ASN A 120 21.78 -16.88 -0.66
C ASN A 120 20.63 -17.86 -0.93
N ALA A 121 19.49 -17.36 -1.43
CA ALA A 121 18.34 -18.19 -1.76
C ALA A 121 18.63 -19.10 -2.96
N ALA A 122 19.32 -18.61 -3.99
CA ALA A 122 19.75 -19.42 -5.12
C ALA A 122 20.67 -20.56 -4.66
N THR A 123 21.64 -20.30 -3.77
CA THR A 123 22.49 -21.36 -3.20
C THR A 123 21.69 -22.39 -2.41
N GLN A 124 20.64 -21.98 -1.69
CA GLN A 124 19.81 -22.91 -0.92
C GLN A 124 18.84 -23.73 -1.78
N LEU A 125 18.53 -23.26 -2.98
CA LEU A 125 17.56 -23.87 -3.89
C LEU A 125 18.20 -24.48 -5.13
N GLU A 126 19.53 -24.56 -5.16
CA GLU A 126 20.30 -25.10 -6.29
C GLU A 126 19.93 -26.57 -6.56
N GLU A 127 19.68 -27.37 -5.52
CA GLU A 127 19.22 -28.77 -5.63
C GLU A 127 17.85 -28.90 -6.31
N PHE A 128 17.08 -27.82 -6.38
CA PHE A 128 15.78 -27.75 -7.05
C PHE A 128 15.86 -27.05 -8.41
N GLU A 129 17.08 -26.87 -8.95
CA GLU A 129 17.35 -26.18 -10.22
C GLU A 129 16.87 -24.72 -10.27
N VAL A 130 16.62 -24.10 -9.11
CA VAL A 130 16.17 -22.70 -9.03
C VAL A 130 17.36 -21.76 -9.16
N THR A 131 17.33 -20.92 -10.18
CA THR A 131 18.40 -19.97 -10.49
C THR A 131 18.17 -18.60 -9.84
N GLU A 132 19.26 -17.84 -9.68
CA GLU A 132 19.17 -16.44 -9.23
C GLU A 132 18.30 -15.58 -10.17
N SER A 133 18.33 -15.87 -11.47
CA SER A 133 17.55 -15.18 -12.50
C SER A 133 16.04 -15.33 -12.29
N GLU A 134 15.59 -16.54 -11.96
CA GLU A 134 14.17 -16.82 -11.69
C GLU A 134 13.69 -16.13 -10.43
N LEU A 135 14.48 -16.19 -9.35
CA LEU A 135 14.18 -15.48 -8.11
C LEU A 135 14.12 -13.96 -8.33
N ARG A 136 15.02 -13.42 -9.16
CA ARG A 136 15.00 -12.02 -9.57
C ARG A 136 13.74 -11.68 -10.34
N GLY A 137 13.31 -12.53 -11.26
CA GLY A 137 12.06 -12.37 -12.03
C GLY A 137 10.82 -12.30 -11.14
N ILE A 138 10.75 -13.14 -10.10
CA ILE A 138 9.67 -13.10 -9.11
C ILE A 138 9.64 -11.74 -8.38
N VAL A 139 10.79 -11.27 -7.92
CA VAL A 139 10.89 -9.97 -7.23
C VAL A 139 10.53 -8.82 -8.16
N GLU A 140 11.01 -8.83 -9.40
CA GLU A 140 10.69 -7.79 -10.39
C GLU A 140 9.20 -7.72 -10.71
N THR A 141 8.54 -8.88 -10.81
CA THR A 141 7.09 -8.95 -11.00
C THR A 141 6.36 -8.27 -9.84
N ARG A 142 6.77 -8.55 -8.59
CA ARG A 142 6.19 -7.92 -7.40
C ARG A 142 6.45 -6.40 -7.36
N ILE A 143 7.62 -5.93 -7.78
CA ILE A 143 7.92 -4.49 -7.88
C ILE A 143 7.03 -3.81 -8.92
N LYS A 144 6.86 -4.41 -10.11
CA LYS A 144 5.99 -3.88 -11.17
C LYS A 144 4.52 -3.80 -10.71
N SER A 145 4.01 -4.86 -10.08
CA SER A 145 2.67 -4.87 -9.48
C SER A 145 2.50 -3.75 -8.45
N ARG A 146 3.53 -3.49 -7.64
CA ARG A 146 3.53 -2.42 -6.63
C ARG A 146 3.46 -1.02 -7.24
N LEU A 147 4.03 -0.83 -8.42
CA LEU A 147 4.01 0.43 -9.17
C LEU A 147 2.72 0.63 -10.00
N GLY A 148 1.78 -0.32 -9.97
CA GLY A 148 0.61 -0.30 -10.85
C GLY A 148 0.95 -0.46 -12.33
N MET A 149 2.19 -0.86 -12.66
CA MET A 149 2.63 -1.17 -14.01
C MET A 149 2.27 -2.63 -14.29
N ALA A 150 0.99 -2.87 -14.62
CA ALA A 150 0.58 -4.17 -15.13
C ALA A 150 1.33 -4.49 -16.44
N SER A 151 1.77 -5.74 -16.56
CA SER A 151 2.43 -6.29 -17.76
C SER A 151 1.40 -6.63 -18.82
#